data_AF-A0A2V9E1V8-F1
#
_entry.id   AF-A0A2V9E1V8-F1
#
_cell.length_a   1.000
_cell.length_b   1.000
_cell.length_c   1.000
_cell.angle_alpha   90.00
_cell.angle_beta   90.00
_cell.angle_gamma   90.00
#
_symmetry.space_group_name_H-M   'P 1'
#
loop_
_entity.id
_entity.type
_entity.pdbx_description
1 polymer ?
#
loop_
_entity_poly.entity_id
_entity_poly.type
_entity_poly.pdbx_seq_one_letter_code
_entity_poly.pdbx_strand_id
1 'polypeptide(L)'
;MPFEMRKGMAHMLGDIIALLAMKQRRAPLPVSPVVLKSLWLRGFPGNLGELESFARRFLFLGDERMLLAELRREAIPITFQTENSPGRPGIAAERTESEGGQECQCVPTN
;
A
#
# COMPACT_ATOMS: atom_id res chain seq x y z
N MET A 1 -21.86 11.99 0.24
CA MET A 1 -22.45 10.63 0.38
C MET A 1 -23.50 10.63 1.49
N PRO A 2 -24.71 10.08 1.27
CA PRO A 2 -25.73 9.87 2.29
C PRO A 2 -25.23 8.99 3.46
N PHE A 3 -25.83 9.12 4.65
CA PHE A 3 -25.44 8.35 5.84
C PHE A 3 -25.55 6.82 5.66
N GLU A 4 -26.65 6.34 5.08
CA GLU A 4 -26.85 4.91 4.81
C GLU A 4 -25.78 4.32 3.89
N MET A 5 -25.42 5.07 2.85
CA MET A 5 -24.36 4.68 1.93
C MET A 5 -22.99 4.58 2.64
N ARG A 6 -22.72 5.47 3.60
CA ARG A 6 -21.50 5.40 4.43
C ARG A 6 -21.47 4.17 5.34
N LYS A 7 -22.62 3.79 5.92
CA LYS A 7 -22.72 2.58 6.75
C LYS A 7 -22.47 1.32 5.92
N GLY A 8 -23.07 1.24 4.74
CA GLY A 8 -22.83 0.15 3.79
C GLY A 8 -21.35 0.06 3.40
N MET A 9 -20.71 1.19 3.09
CA MET A 9 -19.29 1.18 2.73
C MET A 9 -18.35 0.82 3.89
N ALA A 10 -18.68 1.22 5.13
CA ALA A 10 -17.91 0.80 6.30
C ALA A 10 -17.97 -0.72 6.51
N HIS A 11 -19.13 -1.33 6.25
CA HIS A 11 -19.29 -2.79 6.28
C HIS A 11 -18.45 -3.45 5.18
N MET A 12 -18.59 -2.99 3.93
CA MET A 12 -17.81 -3.48 2.79
C MET A 12 -16.30 -3.34 3.01
N LEU A 13 -15.84 -2.28 3.67
CA LEU A 13 -14.43 -2.11 4.01
C LEU A 13 -13.92 -3.25 4.89
N GLY A 14 -14.69 -3.63 5.92
CA GLY A 14 -14.37 -4.77 6.78
C GLY A 14 -14.27 -6.08 5.99
N ASP A 15 -15.23 -6.32 5.09
CA ASP A 15 -15.27 -7.52 4.24
C ASP A 15 -14.07 -7.58 3.30
N ILE A 16 -13.72 -6.45 2.66
CA ILE A 16 -12.57 -6.36 1.74
C ILE A 16 -11.27 -6.62 2.52
N ILE A 17 -11.11 -6.03 3.71
CA ILE A 17 -9.93 -6.27 4.56
C ILE A 17 -9.84 -7.75 4.95
N ALA A 18 -10.95 -8.37 5.33
CA ALA A 18 -10.99 -9.79 5.66
C ALA A 18 -10.55 -10.65 4.47
N LEU A 19 -11.14 -10.42 3.30
CA LEU A 19 -10.84 -11.17 2.08
C LEU A 19 -9.37 -10.99 1.64
N LEU A 20 -8.85 -9.75 1.67
CA LEU A 20 -7.46 -9.47 1.32
C LEU A 20 -6.48 -10.08 2.31
N ALA A 21 -6.77 -10.02 3.62
CA ALA A 21 -5.92 -10.61 4.65
C ALA A 21 -5.87 -12.14 4.51
N MET A 22 -7.02 -12.78 4.28
CA MET A 22 -7.10 -14.21 4.01
C MET A 22 -6.27 -14.62 2.78
N LYS A 23 -6.38 -13.86 1.68
CA LYS A 23 -5.57 -14.10 0.47
C LYS A 23 -4.07 -13.98 0.73
N GLN A 24 -3.68 -13.09 1.64
CA GLN A 24 -2.29 -12.89 2.07
C GLN A 24 -1.85 -13.87 3.18
N ARG A 25 -2.72 -14.79 3.61
CA ARG A 25 -2.51 -15.71 4.75
C ARG A 25 -2.12 -14.97 6.04
N ARG A 26 -2.76 -13.83 6.28
CA ARG A 26 -2.58 -13.01 7.48
C ARG A 26 -3.90 -12.84 8.21
N ALA A 27 -3.83 -12.52 9.49
CA ALA A 27 -5.01 -12.14 10.26
C ALA A 27 -5.57 -10.80 9.75
N PRO A 28 -6.89 -10.64 9.64
CA PRO A 28 -7.50 -9.37 9.28
C PRO A 28 -7.26 -8.33 10.37
N LEU A 29 -7.00 -7.09 9.95
CA LEU A 29 -6.86 -5.97 10.88
C LEU A 29 -8.25 -5.43 11.26
N PRO A 30 -8.53 -5.24 12.56
CA PRO A 30 -9.79 -4.65 12.98
C PRO A 30 -9.85 -3.19 12.53
N VAL A 31 -10.98 -2.80 11.93
CA VAL A 31 -11.23 -1.40 11.60
C VAL A 31 -11.82 -0.71 12.83
N SER A 32 -11.06 0.18 13.43
CA SER A 32 -11.54 0.94 14.58
C SER A 32 -12.53 2.04 14.16
N PRO A 33 -13.39 2.50 15.10
CA PRO A 33 -14.22 3.68 14.89
C PRO A 33 -13.41 4.96 14.56
N VAL A 34 -12.15 5.04 15.00
CA VAL A 34 -11.28 6.20 14.77
C VAL A 34 -10.83 6.26 13.32
N VAL A 35 -10.52 5.11 12.71
CA VAL A 35 -10.21 5.01 11.27
C VAL A 35 -11.41 5.43 10.43
N LEU A 36 -12.60 4.91 10.75
CA LEU A 36 -13.84 5.26 10.05
C LEU A 36 -14.16 6.75 10.18
N LYS A 37 -14.01 7.31 11.38
CA LYS A 37 -14.21 8.75 11.61
C LYS A 37 -13.21 9.60 10.83
N SER A 38 -11.96 9.17 10.75
CA SER A 38 -10.92 9.89 9.99
C SER A 38 -11.22 9.88 8.49
N LEU A 39 -11.68 8.73 7.96
CA LEU A 39 -12.19 8.63 6.59
C LEU A 39 -13.40 9.54 6.36
N TRP A 40 -14.33 9.63 7.33
CA TRP A 40 -15.49 10.53 7.21
C TRP A 40 -15.10 12.00 7.18
N LEU A 41 -14.10 12.42 7.94
CA LEU A 41 -13.65 13.80 8.01
C LEU A 41 -12.87 14.23 6.77
N ARG A 42 -12.10 13.31 6.18
CA ARG A 42 -11.19 13.63 5.07
C ARG A 42 -11.81 13.45 3.69
N GLY A 43 -12.88 12.66 3.59
CA GLY A 43 -13.45 12.24 2.32
C GLY A 43 -13.44 10.72 2.28
N PHE A 44 -14.62 10.12 2.41
CA PHE A 44 -14.77 8.68 2.31
C PHE A 44 -14.53 8.25 0.85
N PRO A 45 -13.89 7.09 0.61
CA PRO A 45 -13.69 6.54 -0.73
C PRO A 45 -14.93 6.68 -1.61
N GLY A 46 -14.77 7.29 -2.78
CA GLY A 46 -15.89 7.61 -3.67
C GLY A 46 -16.42 6.38 -4.43
N ASN A 47 -15.62 5.32 -4.52
CA ASN A 47 -15.89 4.09 -5.23
C ASN A 47 -15.21 2.88 -4.56
N LEU A 48 -15.54 1.67 -5.03
CA LEU A 48 -14.97 0.42 -4.49
C LEU A 48 -13.47 0.28 -4.75
N GLY A 49 -12.94 0.84 -5.84
CA GLY A 49 -11.51 0.78 -6.14
C GLY A 49 -10.66 1.57 -5.14
N GLU A 50 -11.12 2.77 -4.76
CA GLU A 50 -10.52 3.56 -3.68
C GLU A 50 -10.62 2.85 -2.32
N LEU A 51 -11.75 2.18 -2.07
CA LEU A 51 -11.97 1.42 -0.84
C LEU A 51 -11.00 0.22 -0.75
N GLU A 52 -10.80 -0.46 -1.86
CA GLU A 52 -9.84 -1.57 -1.96
C GLU A 52 -8.39 -1.08 -1.86
N SER A 53 -8.05 0.03 -2.51
CA SER A 53 -6.74 0.67 -2.39
C SER A 53 -6.44 1.02 -0.93
N PHE A 54 -7.41 1.61 -0.24
CA PHE A 54 -7.32 1.90 1.18
C PHE A 54 -7.14 0.63 2.03
N ALA A 55 -7.91 -0.43 1.78
CA ALA A 55 -7.78 -1.70 2.49
C ALA A 55 -6.40 -2.34 2.29
N ARG A 56 -5.86 -2.30 1.06
CA ARG A 56 -4.50 -2.76 0.75
C ARG A 56 -3.44 -1.94 1.50
N ARG A 57 -3.59 -0.61 1.54
CA ARG A 57 -2.71 0.31 2.28
C ARG A 57 -2.74 0.01 3.78
N PHE A 58 -3.94 -0.18 4.35
CA PHE A 58 -4.09 -0.52 5.77
C PHE A 58 -3.42 -1.84 6.13
N LEU A 59 -3.66 -2.89 5.34
CA LEU A 59 -3.03 -4.20 5.53
C LEU A 59 -1.50 -4.17 5.34
N PHE A 60 -1.02 -3.33 4.43
CA PHE A 60 0.41 -3.13 4.21
C PHE A 60 1.09 -2.48 5.43
N LEU A 61 0.47 -1.43 5.98
CA LEU A 61 1.00 -0.74 7.16
C LEU A 61 0.93 -1.59 8.42
N GLY A 62 -0.08 -2.46 8.56
CA GLY A 62 -0.20 -3.37 9.71
C GLY A 62 -0.61 -2.70 11.03
N ASP A 63 -0.57 -1.36 11.09
CA ASP A 63 -0.87 -0.57 12.28
C ASP A 63 -1.82 0.59 11.93
N GLU A 64 -2.89 0.68 12.69
CA GLU A 64 -3.85 1.79 12.63
C GLU A 64 -3.20 3.16 12.81
N ARG A 65 -2.22 3.29 13.72
CA ARG A 65 -1.57 4.57 14.03
C ARG A 65 -0.78 5.10 12.84
N MET A 66 -0.13 4.20 12.10
CA MET A 66 0.59 4.54 10.87
C MET A 66 -0.40 5.01 9.80
N LEU A 67 -1.52 4.29 9.64
CA LEU A 67 -2.57 4.69 8.71
C LEU A 67 -3.16 6.05 9.08
N LEU A 68 -3.42 6.33 10.35
CA LEU A 68 -3.92 7.62 10.81
C LEU A 68 -2.90 8.74 10.60
N ALA A 69 -1.60 8.47 10.77
CA ALA A 69 -0.54 9.43 10.49
C ALA A 69 -0.46 9.75 8.98
N GLU A 70 -0.61 8.74 8.13
CA GLU A 70 -0.69 8.88 6.68
C GLU A 70 -1.95 9.68 6.27
N LEU A 71 -3.10 9.32 6.84
CA LEU A 71 -4.37 10.04 6.69
C LEU A 71 -4.34 11.47 7.25
N ARG A 72 -3.31 11.87 7.99
CA ARG A 72 -3.09 13.26 8.38
C ARG A 72 -2.17 13.98 7.41
N ARG A 73 -1.19 13.28 6.84
CA ARG A 73 -0.16 13.82 5.95
C ARG A 73 -0.62 13.99 4.50
N GLU A 74 -1.38 13.04 3.98
CA GLU A 74 -1.59 12.88 2.55
C GLU A 74 -2.78 13.68 1.97
N ALA A 75 -2.59 14.97 1.68
CA ALA A 75 -3.39 15.70 0.68
C ALA A 75 -2.85 15.50 -0.75
N ILE A 76 -2.02 14.47 -0.97
CA ILE A 76 -1.30 14.27 -2.24
C ILE A 76 -1.66 12.86 -2.76
N PRO A 77 -2.42 12.75 -3.85
CA PRO A 77 -2.68 11.46 -4.47
C PRO A 77 -1.38 10.94 -5.06
N ILE A 78 -0.90 9.79 -4.58
CA ILE A 78 0.09 9.02 -5.33
C ILE A 78 -0.67 8.41 -6.51
N THR A 79 -0.67 9.12 -7.64
CA THR A 79 -1.02 8.54 -8.93
C THR A 79 -0.02 7.43 -9.22
N PHE A 80 -0.40 6.18 -8.94
CA PHE A 80 0.27 5.03 -9.53
C PHE A 80 -0.08 5.06 -11.02
N GLN A 81 0.77 5.67 -11.83
CA GLN A 81 0.80 5.38 -13.25
C GLN A 81 1.27 3.93 -13.39
N THR A 82 0.35 3.03 -13.68
CA THR A 82 0.71 1.75 -14.27
C THR A 82 1.24 2.06 -15.66
N GLU A 83 2.55 2.28 -15.79
CA GLU A 83 3.21 2.25 -17.08
C GLU A 83 3.09 0.82 -17.62
N ASN A 84 2.06 0.61 -18.45
CA ASN A 84 2.09 -0.47 -19.42
C ASN A 84 3.29 -0.18 -20.34
N SER A 85 4.37 -0.97 -20.18
CA SER A 85 5.45 -1.10 -21.16
C SER A 85 4.86 -1.45 -22.53
N PRO A 86 5.39 -0.89 -23.64
CA PRO A 86 6.54 -1.54 -24.26
C PRO A 86 7.54 -0.54 -24.87
N GLY A 87 8.82 -0.75 -24.61
CA GLY A 87 9.87 -0.03 -25.32
C GLY A 87 11.11 0.08 -24.49
N ARG A 88 12.05 -0.83 -24.72
CA ARG A 88 13.42 -0.78 -24.22
C ARG A 88 14.17 0.23 -25.10
N PRO A 89 14.63 1.40 -24.62
CA PRO A 89 15.69 2.13 -25.28
C PRO A 89 17.01 1.56 -24.75
N GLY A 90 17.85 1.07 -25.65
CA GLY A 90 19.19 0.63 -25.29
C GLY A 90 19.96 1.78 -24.63
N ILE A 91 20.27 1.61 -23.35
CA ILE A 91 21.31 2.40 -22.70
C ILE A 91 22.65 1.80 -23.12
N ALA A 92 23.29 2.47 -24.07
CA ALA A 92 24.73 2.35 -24.31
C ALA A 92 25.43 2.83 -23.04
N ALA A 93 25.88 1.89 -22.22
CA ALA A 93 26.82 2.16 -21.15
C ALA A 93 28.21 1.79 -21.69
N GLU A 94 28.97 2.83 -22.08
CA GLU A 94 30.42 2.74 -22.23
C GLU A 94 31.01 2.09 -20.98
N ARG A 95 31.63 0.92 -21.18
CA ARG A 95 32.49 0.30 -20.18
C ARG A 95 33.86 0.94 -20.32
N THR A 96 34.16 1.95 -19.51
CA THR A 96 35.55 2.25 -19.18
C THR A 96 36.00 1.25 -18.12
N GLU A 97 36.94 0.41 -18.50
CA GLU A 97 37.68 -0.50 -17.63
C GLU A 97 38.28 0.27 -16.44
N SER A 98 38.07 -0.25 -15.24
CA SER A 98 38.92 0.06 -14.09
C SER A 98 39.04 -1.20 -13.25
N GLU A 99 40.19 -1.85 -13.41
CA GLU A 99 40.67 -2.95 -12.57
C GLU A 99 40.65 -2.54 -11.09
N GLY A 100 40.13 -3.43 -10.25
CA GLY A 100 40.14 -3.27 -8.80
C GLY A 100 39.59 -4.54 -8.17
N GLY A 101 40.41 -5.58 -8.13
CA GLY A 101 40.05 -6.86 -7.53
C GLY A 101 39.82 -6.77 -6.03
N GLN A 102 38.82 -7.51 -5.55
CA GLN A 102 38.87 -8.13 -4.22
C GLN A 102 37.87 -9.28 -4.17
N GLU A 103 38.42 -10.49 -4.24
CA GLU A 103 37.74 -11.77 -4.10
C GLU A 103 37.30 -11.93 -2.63
N CYS A 104 35.99 -12.04 -2.39
CA CYS A 104 35.45 -12.25 -1.05
C CYS A 104 35.57 -13.73 -0.69
N GLN A 105 36.55 -14.09 0.16
CA GLN A 105 36.63 -15.42 0.76
C GLN A 105 35.73 -15.51 2.00
N CYS A 106 34.75 -16.40 1.96
CA CYS A 106 33.97 -16.79 3.12
C CYS A 106 34.74 -17.87 3.90
N VAL A 107 35.13 -17.57 5.15
CA VAL A 107 35.73 -18.56 6.06
C VAL A 107 34.63 -19.22 6.89
N PRO A 108 34.55 -20.56 7.00
CA PRO A 108 33.63 -21.23 7.90
C PRO A 108 34.15 -21.20 9.34
N THR A 109 33.30 -20.81 10.29
CA THR A 109 33.57 -20.88 11.73
C THR A 109 33.21 -22.27 12.26
N ASN A 110 34.12 -22.89 13.01
CA ASN A 110 33.96 -24.16 13.71
C ASN A 110 33.01 -24.03 14.91
#